data_AF-A0A927SGV1-F1
#
_entry.id   AF-A0A927SGV1-F1
#
_cell.length_a   1.000
_cell.length_b   1.000
_cell.length_c   1.000
_cell.angle_alpha   90.00
_cell.angle_beta   90.00
_cell.angle_gamma   90.00
#
_symmetry.space_group_name_H-M   'P 1'
#
loop_
_entity.id
_entity.type
_entity.pdbx_description
1 polymer ?
#
loop_
_entity_poly.entity_id
_entity_poly.type
_entity_poly.pdbx_seq_one_letter_code
_entity_poly.pdbx_strand_id
1 'polypeptide(L)'
;MIDTRCGLRCEGCEYIQSCGCGGCIATNGHPFHGECPVAMCCQEKGYVHCGECPVIPCELLKQYSCDPEHGDNPPGARIEQCRKWTLSEQ
;
A
#
# COMPACT_ATOMS: atom_id res chain seq x y z
N MET A 1 -10.61 6.29 -6.11
CA MET A 1 -10.11 6.89 -4.85
C MET A 1 -8.91 6.09 -4.37
N ILE A 2 -7.84 6.80 -4.02
CA ILE A 2 -6.60 6.24 -3.46
C ILE A 2 -6.67 6.42 -1.94
N ASP A 3 -6.65 5.33 -1.17
CA ASP A 3 -6.75 5.34 0.29
C ASP A 3 -5.49 4.80 0.99
N THR A 4 -4.53 4.28 0.22
CA THR A 4 -3.19 3.87 0.69
C THR A 4 -2.13 4.07 -0.39
N ARG A 5 -0.85 4.08 0.03
CA ARG A 5 0.29 4.22 -0.90
C ARG A 5 0.63 2.92 -1.62
N CYS A 6 0.48 1.77 -0.96
CA CYS A 6 0.98 0.48 -1.45
C CYS A 6 -0.07 -0.37 -2.20
N GLY A 7 -1.33 0.06 -2.25
CA GLY A 7 -2.42 -0.70 -2.88
C GLY A 7 -3.18 -1.63 -1.94
N LEU A 8 -2.74 -1.81 -0.69
CA LEU A 8 -3.50 -2.55 0.32
C LEU A 8 -4.59 -1.60 0.83
N ARG A 9 -5.86 -1.84 0.51
CA ARG A 9 -6.95 -0.91 0.84
C ARG A 9 -7.13 -0.76 2.35
N CYS A 10 -7.28 0.48 2.81
CA CYS A 10 -7.69 0.77 4.18
C CYS A 10 -9.21 0.68 4.35
N GLU A 11 -9.95 0.89 3.26
CA GLU A 11 -11.37 0.58 3.21
C GLU A 11 -11.63 -0.90 3.54
N GLY A 12 -12.44 -1.16 4.57
CA GLY A 12 -12.73 -2.52 5.06
C GLY A 12 -11.58 -3.18 5.83
N CYS A 13 -10.49 -2.47 6.12
CA CYS A 13 -9.39 -3.00 6.91
C CYS A 13 -9.79 -3.16 8.38
N GLU A 14 -9.73 -4.38 8.89
CA GLU A 14 -10.13 -4.72 10.26
C GLU A 14 -9.29 -3.99 11.33
N TYR A 15 -8.01 -3.70 11.03
CA TYR A 15 -7.09 -3.03 11.96
C TYR A 15 -7.48 -1.59 12.28
N ILE A 16 -8.31 -0.95 11.44
CA ILE A 16 -8.89 0.36 11.77
C ILE A 16 -9.74 0.24 13.04
N GLN A 17 -10.57 -0.81 13.13
CA GLN A 17 -11.46 -1.03 14.28
C GLN A 17 -10.77 -1.77 15.42
N SER A 18 -10.03 -2.84 15.12
CA SER A 18 -9.44 -3.71 16.15
C SER A 18 -8.22 -3.10 16.85
N CYS A 19 -7.44 -2.28 16.15
CA CYS A 19 -6.22 -1.67 16.67
C CYS A 19 -6.27 -0.14 16.74
N GLY A 20 -7.40 0.48 16.40
CA GLY A 20 -7.51 1.94 16.32
C GLY A 20 -6.57 2.54 15.28
N CYS A 21 -6.22 1.79 14.23
CA CYS A 21 -5.35 2.29 13.16
C CYS A 21 -6.01 3.48 12.47
N GLY A 22 -5.29 4.60 12.32
CA GLY A 22 -5.82 5.78 11.62
C GLY A 22 -5.91 5.62 10.10
N GLY A 23 -5.29 4.57 9.53
CA GLY A 23 -5.23 4.34 8.09
C GLY A 23 -4.07 5.07 7.41
N CYS A 24 -3.57 4.51 6.29
CA CYS A 24 -2.30 4.89 5.68
C CYS A 24 -2.20 6.39 5.33
N ILE A 25 -3.22 6.95 4.67
CA ILE A 25 -3.19 8.36 4.24
C ILE A 25 -3.34 9.30 5.42
N ALA A 26 -4.27 9.02 6.34
CA ALA A 26 -4.53 9.89 7.49
C ALA A 26 -3.36 9.93 8.47
N THR A 27 -2.60 8.83 8.58
CA THR A 27 -1.40 8.77 9.42
C THR A 27 -0.10 9.07 8.67
N ASN A 28 -0.20 9.53 7.42
CA ASN A 28 0.95 9.82 6.57
C ASN A 28 1.99 8.67 6.52
N GLY A 29 1.51 7.43 6.39
CA GLY A 29 2.35 6.23 6.34
C GLY A 29 2.75 5.65 7.69
N HIS A 30 2.06 6.01 8.79
CA HIS A 30 2.31 5.46 10.13
C HIS A 30 1.10 4.65 10.62
N PRO A 31 0.86 3.43 10.11
CA PRO A 31 -0.19 2.55 10.65
C PRO A 31 0.07 2.17 12.12
N PHE A 32 -0.84 1.36 12.70
CA PHE A 32 -0.78 0.96 14.11
C PHE A 32 0.55 0.32 14.56
N HIS A 33 1.32 -0.26 13.63
CA HIS A 33 2.58 -0.94 13.90
C HIS A 33 3.82 -0.05 13.62
N GLY A 34 3.65 1.27 13.49
CA GLY A 34 4.73 2.22 13.24
C GLY A 34 4.89 2.61 11.77
N GLU A 35 6.03 3.22 11.44
CA GLU A 35 6.32 3.71 10.09
C GLU A 35 6.32 2.58 9.04
N CYS A 36 5.61 2.78 7.94
CA CYS A 36 5.53 1.82 6.84
C CYS A 36 6.61 2.11 5.78
N PRO A 37 7.58 1.21 5.56
CA PRO A 37 8.68 1.45 4.61
C PRO A 37 8.21 1.65 3.16
N VAL A 38 7.13 0.96 2.75
CA VAL A 38 6.56 1.12 1.41
C VAL A 38 5.94 2.50 1.23
N ALA A 39 5.24 3.01 2.26
CA ALA A 39 4.65 4.35 2.21
C ALA A 39 5.73 5.43 2.18
N MET A 40 6.79 5.30 2.99
CA MET A 40 7.92 6.23 2.98
C MET A 40 8.60 6.28 1.62
N CYS A 41 8.97 5.11 1.07
CA CYS A 41 9.58 5.02 -0.26
C CYS A 41 8.71 5.64 -1.37
N CYS A 42 7.39 5.46 -1.32
CA CYS A 42 6.44 6.08 -2.25
C CYS A 42 6.46 7.61 -2.16
N GLN A 43 6.39 8.13 -0.92
CA GLN A 43 6.28 9.56 -0.63
C GLN A 43 7.58 10.30 -0.92
N GLU A 44 8.73 9.74 -0.55
CA GLU A 44 10.06 10.31 -0.85
C GLU A 44 10.31 10.45 -2.35
N LYS A 45 9.74 9.55 -3.16
CA LYS A 45 9.81 9.61 -4.62
C LYS A 45 8.76 10.54 -5.24
N GLY A 46 7.90 11.15 -4.43
CA GLY A 46 6.85 12.07 -4.88
C GLY A 46 5.65 11.38 -5.54
N TYR A 47 5.48 10.08 -5.34
CA TYR A 47 4.35 9.34 -5.92
C TYR A 47 3.12 9.37 -5.01
N VAL A 48 1.94 9.44 -5.60
CA VAL A 48 0.66 9.34 -4.90
C VAL A 48 0.44 7.90 -4.41
N HIS A 49 0.77 6.92 -5.24
CA HIS A 49 0.74 5.50 -4.92
C HIS A 49 1.83 4.74 -5.71
N CYS A 50 2.18 3.53 -5.26
CA CYS A 50 3.25 2.74 -5.88
C CYS A 50 3.00 2.40 -7.36
N GLY A 51 1.77 2.53 -7.85
CA GLY A 51 1.42 2.32 -9.26
C GLY A 51 2.00 3.36 -10.21
N GLU A 52 2.42 4.53 -9.71
CA GLU A 52 3.16 5.53 -10.47
C GLU A 52 4.66 5.21 -10.55
N CYS A 53 5.14 4.23 -9.77
CA CYS A 53 6.54 3.85 -9.80
C CYS A 53 6.87 3.14 -11.13
N PRO A 54 7.86 3.62 -11.91
CA PRO A 54 8.15 3.10 -13.25
C PRO A 54 8.68 1.66 -13.25
N VAL A 55 9.05 1.14 -12.08
CA VAL A 55 9.57 -0.23 -11.89
C VAL A 55 8.60 -1.11 -11.11
N ILE A 56 7.30 -0.78 -11.08
CA ILE A 56 6.29 -1.61 -10.41
C ILE A 56 6.12 -2.97 -11.12
N PRO A 57 6.10 -4.11 -10.39
CA PRO A 57 6.33 -4.23 -8.96
C PRO A 57 7.83 -4.22 -8.64
N CYS A 58 8.25 -3.23 -7.84
CA CYS A 58 9.61 -3.15 -7.34
C CYS A 58 9.82 -4.17 -6.22
N GLU A 59 11.07 -4.48 -5.90
CA GLU A 59 11.40 -5.52 -4.93
C GLU A 59 10.78 -5.25 -3.55
N LEU A 60 10.83 -4.00 -3.09
CA LEU A 60 10.22 -3.62 -1.81
C LEU A 60 8.71 -3.90 -1.80
N LEU A 61 7.97 -3.59 -2.86
CA LEU A 61 6.53 -3.87 -2.90
C LEU A 61 6.25 -5.39 -2.96
N LYS A 62 7.07 -6.14 -3.70
CA LYS A 62 6.95 -7.61 -3.78
C LYS A 62 7.18 -8.27 -2.43
N GLN A 63 8.20 -7.84 -1.68
CA GLN A 63 8.49 -8.36 -0.35
C GLN A 63 7.28 -8.25 0.58
N TYR A 64 6.50 -7.17 0.50
CA TYR A 64 5.31 -7.01 1.35
C TYR A 64 4.05 -7.66 0.77
N SER A 65 3.97 -7.81 -0.55
CA SER A 65 2.78 -8.35 -1.23
C SER A 65 2.80 -9.87 -1.35
N CYS A 66 3.99 -10.46 -1.42
CA CYS A 66 4.20 -11.88 -1.67
C CYS A 66 4.95 -12.59 -0.52
N ASP A 67 5.06 -11.95 0.65
CA ASP A 67 5.58 -12.63 1.85
C ASP A 67 4.71 -13.87 2.17
N PRO A 68 5.31 -15.05 2.41
CA PRO A 68 4.54 -16.26 2.67
C PRO A 68 3.69 -16.23 3.94
N GLU A 69 4.06 -15.42 4.94
CA GLU A 69 3.41 -15.38 6.25
C GLU A 69 2.55 -14.12 6.44
N HIS A 70 3.03 -12.97 5.96
CA HIS A 70 2.45 -11.65 6.17
C HIS A 70 2.06 -10.93 4.87
N GLY A 71 2.14 -11.64 3.74
CA GLY A 71 1.83 -11.10 2.42
C GLY A 71 0.33 -10.94 2.17
N ASP A 72 0.00 -10.55 0.95
CA ASP A 72 -1.40 -10.50 0.52
C ASP A 72 -1.98 -11.90 0.37
N ASN A 73 -3.31 -11.98 0.51
CA ASN A 73 -4.07 -13.17 0.15
C ASN A 73 -5.19 -12.77 -0.85
N PRO A 74 -5.05 -13.07 -2.14
CA PRO A 74 -3.94 -13.80 -2.78
C PRO A 74 -2.64 -12.98 -2.87
N PRO A 75 -1.45 -13.63 -2.96
CA PRO A 75 -0.19 -12.93 -3.17
C PRO A 75 -0.25 -12.02 -4.40
N GLY A 76 0.24 -10.79 -4.27
CA GLY A 76 0.17 -9.81 -5.36
C GLY A 76 -1.07 -8.91 -5.35
N ALA A 77 -2.05 -9.11 -4.45
CA ALA A 77 -3.30 -8.35 -4.48
C ALA A 77 -3.11 -6.82 -4.47
N ARG A 78 -2.18 -6.30 -3.64
CA ARG A 78 -1.90 -4.85 -3.59
C ARG A 78 -1.18 -4.34 -4.84
N ILE A 79 -0.39 -5.18 -5.50
CA ILE A 79 0.25 -4.86 -6.78
C ILE A 79 -0.81 -4.68 -7.87
N GLU A 80 -1.76 -5.61 -7.95
CA GLU A 80 -2.87 -5.52 -8.90
C GLU A 80 -3.76 -4.30 -8.62
N GLN A 81 -3.98 -3.98 -7.34
CA GLN A 81 -4.69 -2.76 -6.97
C GLN A 81 -3.96 -1.50 -7.43
N CYS A 82 -2.62 -1.43 -7.29
CA CYS A 82 -1.83 -0.33 -7.80
C CYS A 82 -1.96 -0.18 -9.33
N ARG A 83 -1.92 -1.29 -10.08
CA ARG A 83 -2.12 -1.27 -11.55
C ARG A 83 -3.49 -0.70 -11.92
N LYS A 84 -4.55 -1.09 -11.21
CA LYS A 84 -5.91 -0.57 -11.44
C LYS A 84 -5.99 0.94 -11.24
N TRP A 85 -5.34 1.46 -10.21
CA TRP A 85 -5.30 2.89 -9.95
C TRP A 85 -4.59 3.67 -11.07
N THR A 86 -3.46 3.16 -11.56
CA THR A 86 -2.75 3.77 -12.70
C THR A 86 -3.63 3.82 -13.97
N LEU A 87 -4.47 2.81 -14.19
CA LEU A 87 -5.36 2.76 -15.34
C LEU A 87 -6.58 3.69 -15.21
N SER A 88 -7.02 4.00 -13.98
CA SER A 88 -8.20 4.84 -13.73
C SER A 88 -7.93 6.34 -13.75
N GLU A 89 -6.67 6.76 -13.85
CA GLU A 89 -6.25 8.18 -13.97
C GLU A 89 -6.07 8.61 -15.45
N GLN A 90 -6.72 7.90 -16.40
CA GLN A 90 -6.76 8.23 -17.83
C GLN A 90 -8.12 8.78 -18.26
#